data_AF-A0A351UQ77-F1
#
_entry.id   AF-A0A351UQ77-F1
#
_cell.length_a   1.000
_cell.length_b   1.000
_cell.length_c   1.000
_cell.angle_alpha   90.00
_cell.angle_beta   90.00
_cell.angle_gamma   90.00
#
_symmetry.space_group_name_H-M   'P 1'
#
loop_
_entity.id
_entity.type
_entity.pdbx_description
1 polymer ?
#
loop_
_entity_poly.entity_id
_entity_poly.type
_entity_poly.pdbx_seq_one_letter_code
_entity_poly.pdbx_strand_id
1 'polypeptide(L)'
;MTDSLSRYYAYIKRNIRGPFFPKDAALIPGFNRSTLVCTEKMLGQWVEAGLVTDFQVVLETPPAAPAKPKPPKTAQDVEEAASRSLLERAIAKNAQLEREVKDLRRSYNAEKGAFEASLRKKEGEVRILSEKLKRSIDAVPSMKTEHPSWEMLYKTLKKRSEEKLSEITQALSEKTADMIRLKEEMHALREAADHAKKQVESALAAQAEAADDNIEELKSQVEEKDMLSRTLSENISSLLGKNEELQHIMLDERRDYEAQNKNYCEEIGRLHAELKWR
;
A
#
# COMPACT_ATOMS: atom_id res chain seq x y z
N MET A 1 6.23 -10.08 8.59
CA MET A 1 5.49 -9.40 7.52
C MET A 1 6.13 -8.03 7.35
N THR A 2 6.66 -7.75 6.17
CA THR A 2 7.40 -6.53 5.87
C THR A 2 6.41 -5.41 5.58
N ASP A 3 6.11 -4.57 6.57
CA ASP A 3 5.36 -3.35 6.35
C ASP A 3 6.09 -2.51 5.32
N SER A 4 5.46 -2.31 4.17
CA SER A 4 5.92 -1.34 3.19
C SER A 4 5.95 0.02 3.89
N LEU A 5 7.14 0.61 3.98
CA LEU A 5 7.42 1.95 4.49
C LEU A 5 6.70 3.01 3.64
N SER A 6 5.39 3.11 3.80
CA SER A 6 4.52 4.05 3.08
C SER A 6 4.75 5.46 3.61
N ARG A 7 4.97 6.40 2.70
CA ARG A 7 5.08 7.83 3.01
C ARG A 7 3.77 8.55 2.76
N TYR A 8 3.52 9.58 3.55
CA TYR A 8 2.27 10.31 3.59
C TYR A 8 2.49 11.81 3.41
N TYR A 9 1.57 12.45 2.70
CA TYR A 9 1.37 13.89 2.72
C TYR A 9 0.33 14.23 3.80
N ALA A 10 0.56 15.32 4.53
CA ALA A 10 -0.36 15.82 5.56
C ALA A 10 -0.82 17.23 5.18
N TYR A 11 -2.12 17.48 5.26
CA TYR A 11 -2.73 18.79 5.04
C TYR A 11 -2.96 19.48 6.38
N ILE A 12 -2.11 20.46 6.69
CA ILE A 12 -2.11 21.19 7.96
C ILE A 12 -2.11 22.69 7.66
N LYS A 13 -3.04 23.43 8.28
CA LYS A 13 -3.15 24.90 8.15
C LYS A 13 -3.15 25.38 6.68
N ARG A 14 -3.99 24.75 5.84
CA ARG A 14 -4.14 25.05 4.41
C ARG A 14 -2.91 24.79 3.54
N ASN A 15 -1.92 24.05 4.04
CA ASN A 15 -0.74 23.68 3.27
C ASN A 15 -0.52 22.17 3.30
N ILE A 16 -0.12 21.61 2.16
CA ILE A 16 0.25 20.20 2.01
C ILE A 16 1.74 20.08 2.32
N ARG A 17 2.10 19.25 3.31
CA ARG A 17 3.49 18.99 3.69
C ARG A 17 3.79 17.49 3.53
N GLY A 18 4.94 17.16 2.95
CA GLY A 18 5.33 15.76 2.73
C GLY A 18 6.24 15.57 1.52
N PRO A 19 6.58 14.30 1.19
CA PRO A 19 6.11 13.07 1.83
C PRO A 19 6.95 12.69 3.07
N PHE A 20 6.28 12.31 4.17
CA PHE A 20 6.91 11.94 5.46
C PHE A 20 6.50 10.53 5.91
N PHE A 21 7.28 9.90 6.78
CA PHE A 21 6.82 8.68 7.47
C PHE A 21 5.77 9.04 8.55
N PRO A 22 4.88 8.11 8.93
CA PRO A 22 3.83 8.37 9.92
C PRO A 22 4.35 8.98 11.23
N LYS A 23 5.50 8.50 11.72
CA LYS A 23 6.19 9.02 12.91
C LYS A 23 6.64 10.47 12.77
N ASP A 24 7.14 10.84 11.61
CA ASP A 24 7.64 12.20 11.34
C ASP A 24 6.50 13.18 11.08
N ALA A 25 5.46 12.72 10.38
CA ALA A 25 4.25 13.51 10.12
C ALA A 25 3.52 13.87 11.43
N ALA A 26 3.43 12.94 12.39
CA ALA A 26 2.80 13.18 13.69
C ALA A 26 3.55 14.21 14.56
N LEU A 27 4.83 14.48 14.28
CA LEU A 27 5.63 15.49 14.97
C LEU A 27 5.43 16.92 14.40
N ILE A 28 4.69 17.07 13.30
CA ILE A 28 4.46 18.38 12.69
C ILE A 28 3.55 19.23 13.59
N PRO A 29 3.91 20.49 13.90
CA PRO A 29 3.06 21.35 14.72
C PRO A 29 1.67 21.57 14.10
N GLY A 30 0.63 21.19 14.85
CA GLY A 30 -0.77 21.24 14.40
C GLY A 30 -1.28 19.96 13.77
N PHE A 31 -0.48 18.88 13.75
CA PHE A 31 -0.95 17.53 13.44
C PHE A 31 -1.81 17.01 14.61
N ASN A 32 -2.99 16.47 14.28
CA ASN A 32 -3.96 15.93 15.23
C ASN A 32 -4.77 14.79 14.58
N ARG A 33 -5.70 14.17 15.32
CA ARG A 33 -6.56 13.08 14.81
C ARG A 33 -7.35 13.48 13.56
N SER A 34 -7.79 14.73 13.46
CA SER A 34 -8.54 15.27 12.32
C SER A 34 -7.65 15.77 11.18
N THR A 35 -6.33 15.57 11.24
CA THR A 35 -5.43 16.00 10.16
C THR A 35 -5.63 15.11 8.95
N LEU A 36 -5.90 15.71 7.81
CA LEU A 36 -6.07 14.98 6.56
C LEU A 36 -4.70 14.51 6.06
N VAL A 37 -4.56 13.21 5.89
CA VAL A 37 -3.37 12.54 5.37
C VAL A 37 -3.69 11.75 4.12
N CYS A 38 -2.70 11.61 3.25
CA CYS A 38 -2.83 10.96 1.95
C CYS A 38 -1.54 10.18 1.67
N THR A 39 -1.64 8.92 1.24
CA THR A 39 -0.44 8.15 0.87
C THR A 39 0.20 8.72 -0.40
N GLU A 40 1.50 8.57 -0.54
CA GLU A 40 2.25 9.00 -1.74
C GLU A 40 1.73 8.34 -3.03
N LYS A 41 1.20 7.10 -2.91
CA LYS A 41 0.66 6.34 -4.04
C LYS A 41 -0.76 6.75 -4.46
N MET A 42 -1.50 7.46 -3.60
CA MET A 42 -2.92 7.81 -3.83
C MET A 42 -3.18 9.29 -3.64
N LEU A 43 -2.32 10.14 -4.21
CA LEU A 43 -2.39 11.60 -4.07
C LEU A 43 -3.80 12.14 -4.40
N GLY A 44 -4.42 12.83 -3.43
CA GLY A 44 -5.78 13.40 -3.57
C GLY A 44 -6.86 12.67 -2.79
N GLN A 45 -6.58 11.47 -2.27
CA GLN A 45 -7.48 10.75 -1.35
C GLN A 45 -7.13 11.09 0.09
N TRP A 46 -7.74 12.17 0.59
CA TRP A 46 -7.52 12.68 1.94
C TRP A 46 -8.37 11.92 2.96
N VAL A 47 -7.71 11.34 3.95
CA VAL A 47 -8.35 10.60 5.04
C VAL A 47 -7.88 11.18 6.37
N GLU A 48 -8.73 11.23 7.37
CA GLU A 48 -8.32 11.66 8.70
C GLU A 48 -7.28 10.72 9.29
N ALA A 49 -6.22 11.28 9.87
CA ALA A 49 -5.14 10.52 10.49
C ALA A 49 -5.63 9.57 11.59
N GLY A 50 -6.72 9.89 12.29
CA GLY A 50 -7.35 9.01 13.28
C GLY A 50 -7.94 7.72 12.71
N LEU A 51 -8.23 7.68 11.41
CA LEU A 51 -8.79 6.53 10.71
C LEU A 51 -7.72 5.67 10.02
N VAL A 52 -6.48 6.14 9.95
CA VAL A 52 -5.37 5.43 9.30
C VAL A 52 -4.60 4.64 10.36
N THR A 53 -4.55 3.32 10.19
CA THR A 53 -3.88 2.37 11.11
C THR A 53 -2.44 2.76 11.44
N ASP A 54 -1.69 3.26 10.46
CA ASP A 54 -0.30 3.67 10.60
C ASP A 54 -0.13 4.88 11.53
N PHE A 55 -1.17 5.70 11.67
CA PHE A 55 -1.19 6.88 12.54
C PHE A 55 -1.87 6.60 13.89
N GLN A 56 -2.76 5.62 13.99
CA GLN A 56 -3.40 5.23 15.25
C GLN A 56 -2.37 4.86 16.32
N VAL A 57 -1.37 4.06 15.97
CA VAL A 57 -0.29 3.65 16.89
C VAL A 57 0.54 4.84 17.37
N VAL A 58 0.77 5.83 16.49
CA VAL A 58 1.58 7.03 16.78
C VAL A 58 0.78 8.08 17.57
N LEU A 59 -0.54 8.11 17.40
CA LEU A 59 -1.45 9.03 18.08
C LEU A 59 -1.86 8.56 19.49
N GLU A 60 -1.92 7.24 19.73
CA GLU A 60 -2.23 6.66 21.05
C GLU A 60 -1.02 6.62 21.97
N THR A 61 0.19 6.47 21.40
CA THR A 61 1.44 6.50 22.15
C THR A 61 2.28 7.67 21.64
N PRO A 62 2.06 8.91 22.15
CA PRO A 62 2.81 10.06 21.67
C PRO A 62 4.30 9.79 21.85
N PRO A 63 5.12 9.83 20.78
CA PRO A 63 6.57 9.73 20.92
C PRO A 63 7.02 10.84 21.87
N ALA A 64 7.82 10.48 22.87
CA ALA A 64 8.31 11.38 23.89
C ALA A 64 8.71 12.73 23.26
N ALA A 65 8.12 13.80 23.79
CA ALA A 65 8.34 15.16 23.31
C ALA A 65 9.86 15.41 23.12
N PRO A 66 10.28 16.07 22.03
CA PRO A 66 11.67 16.48 21.90
C PRO A 66 12.02 17.31 23.13
N ALA A 67 13.03 16.84 23.87
CA ALA A 67 13.56 17.52 25.02
C ALA A 67 13.81 18.99 24.66
N LYS A 68 13.48 19.88 25.60
CA LYS A 68 13.72 21.33 25.57
C LYS A 68 15.01 21.67 24.78
N PRO A 69 15.02 22.72 23.94
CA PRO A 69 16.22 23.10 23.22
C PRO A 69 17.35 23.29 24.21
N LYS A 70 18.40 22.47 24.08
CA LYS A 70 19.66 22.71 24.78
C LYS A 70 20.13 24.14 24.43
N PRO A 71 20.75 24.86 25.39
CA PRO A 71 21.21 26.22 25.18
C PRO A 71 22.06 26.31 23.91
N PRO A 72 22.13 27.48 23.25
CA PRO A 72 22.82 27.63 21.98
C PRO A 72 24.25 27.13 22.16
N LYS A 73 24.56 26.03 21.47
CA LYS A 73 25.91 25.49 21.34
C LYS A 73 26.78 26.65 20.85
N THR A 74 27.90 26.86 21.52
CA THR A 74 28.88 27.86 21.06
C THR A 74 29.30 27.50 19.62
N ALA A 75 29.71 28.47 18.80
CA ALA A 75 30.13 28.20 17.42
C ALA A 75 31.19 27.08 17.35
N GLN A 76 32.04 26.99 18.39
CA GLN A 76 33.05 25.97 18.58
C GLN A 76 32.47 24.55 18.76
N ASP A 77 31.37 24.39 19.51
CA ASP A 77 30.68 23.10 19.66
C ASP A 77 30.00 22.62 18.36
N VAL A 78 29.57 23.56 17.52
CA VAL A 78 29.00 23.26 16.20
C VAL A 78 30.10 22.85 15.23
N GLU A 79 31.26 23.52 15.25
CA GLU A 79 32.44 23.16 14.47
C GLU A 79 33.03 21.80 14.90
N GLU A 80 33.07 21.51 16.21
CA GLU A 80 33.47 20.19 16.72
C GLU A 80 32.50 19.09 16.30
N ALA A 81 31.20 19.33 16.33
CA ALA A 81 30.21 18.36 15.87
C ALA A 81 30.29 18.15 14.34
N ALA A 82 30.50 19.21 13.57
CA ALA A 82 30.67 19.14 12.12
C ALA A 82 31.96 18.40 11.73
N SER A 83 33.07 18.68 12.40
CA SER A 83 34.35 18.01 12.17
C SER A 83 34.30 16.53 12.56
N ARG A 84 33.67 16.17 13.70
CA ARG A 84 33.42 14.76 14.07
C ARG A 84 32.53 14.05 13.04
N SER A 85 31.45 14.69 12.59
CA SER A 85 30.57 14.12 11.54
C SER A 85 31.29 13.93 10.20
N LEU A 86 32.20 14.84 9.84
CA LEU A 86 33.03 14.70 8.64
C LEU A 86 34.06 13.57 8.79
N LEU A 87 34.70 13.45 9.95
CA LEU A 87 35.64 12.37 10.25
C LEU A 87 34.94 11.00 10.27
N GLU A 88 33.78 10.89 10.89
CA GLU A 88 32.96 9.66 10.86
C GLU A 88 32.55 9.28 9.44
N ARG A 89 32.14 10.25 8.63
CA ARG A 89 31.86 10.03 7.19
C ARG A 89 33.10 9.60 6.42
N ALA A 90 34.26 10.20 6.70
CA ALA A 90 35.51 9.83 6.06
C ALA A 90 35.95 8.40 6.45
N ILE A 91 35.82 8.03 7.73
CA ILE A 91 36.12 6.68 8.23
C ILE A 91 35.18 5.65 7.60
N ALA A 92 33.88 5.91 7.56
CA ALA A 92 32.91 5.02 6.93
C ALA A 92 33.19 4.85 5.43
N LYS A 93 33.51 5.94 4.73
CA LYS A 93 33.86 5.90 3.30
C LYS A 93 35.17 5.16 3.06
N ASN A 94 36.17 5.32 3.93
CA ASN A 94 37.42 4.59 3.82
C ASN A 94 37.22 3.08 4.03
N ALA A 95 36.45 2.70 5.06
CA ALA A 95 36.08 1.30 5.30
C ALA A 95 35.28 0.69 4.13
N GLN A 96 34.46 1.49 3.43
CA GLN A 96 33.78 1.06 2.21
C GLN A 96 34.79 0.84 1.07
N LEU A 97 35.68 1.80 0.82
CA LEU A 97 36.70 1.69 -0.23
C LEU A 97 37.64 0.50 0.00
N GLU A 98 38.01 0.21 1.24
CA GLU A 98 38.82 -0.98 1.57
C GLU A 98 38.12 -2.29 1.19
N ARG A 99 36.79 -2.37 1.41
CA ARG A 99 35.99 -3.53 0.97
C ARG A 99 35.93 -3.60 -0.55
N GLU A 100 35.66 -2.50 -1.23
CA GLU A 100 35.60 -2.44 -2.70
C GLU A 100 36.94 -2.85 -3.32
N VAL A 101 38.08 -2.40 -2.77
CA VAL A 101 39.42 -2.82 -3.21
C VAL A 101 39.64 -4.31 -2.98
N LYS A 102 39.19 -4.85 -1.85
CA LYS A 102 39.30 -6.29 -1.56
C LYS A 102 38.46 -7.14 -2.53
N ASP A 103 37.25 -6.69 -2.85
CA ASP A 103 36.37 -7.38 -3.79
C ASP A 103 36.86 -7.26 -5.23
N LEU A 104 37.37 -6.10 -5.63
CA LEU A 104 38.05 -5.91 -6.93
C LEU A 104 39.27 -6.84 -7.07
N ARG A 105 40.11 -6.94 -6.03
CA ARG A 105 41.25 -7.87 -6.04
C ARG A 105 40.80 -9.33 -6.18
N ARG A 106 39.70 -9.72 -5.53
CA ARG A 106 39.13 -11.06 -5.65
C ARG A 106 38.58 -11.32 -7.05
N SER A 107 37.80 -10.38 -7.60
CA SER A 107 37.25 -10.48 -8.97
C SER A 107 38.37 -10.56 -10.00
N TYR A 108 39.37 -9.69 -9.89
CA TYR A 108 40.54 -9.70 -10.77
C TYR A 108 41.30 -11.02 -10.72
N ASN A 109 41.55 -11.58 -9.53
CA ASN A 109 42.24 -12.86 -9.41
C ASN A 109 41.40 -14.03 -9.96
N ALA A 110 40.08 -14.00 -9.80
CA ALA A 110 39.17 -14.99 -10.37
C ALA A 110 39.15 -14.90 -11.92
N GLU A 111 39.03 -13.70 -12.48
CA GLU A 111 39.08 -13.47 -13.92
C GLU A 111 40.43 -13.84 -14.51
N LYS A 112 41.53 -13.47 -13.86
CA LYS A 112 42.88 -13.85 -14.26
C LYS A 112 43.03 -15.37 -14.29
N GLY A 113 42.57 -16.08 -13.26
CA GLY A 113 42.61 -17.54 -13.22
C GLY A 113 41.77 -18.18 -14.32
N ALA A 114 40.57 -17.66 -14.57
CA ALA A 114 39.71 -18.13 -15.66
C ALA A 114 40.34 -17.89 -17.05
N PHE A 115 40.98 -16.73 -17.23
CA PHE A 115 41.70 -16.39 -18.46
C PHE A 115 42.90 -17.29 -18.68
N GLU A 116 43.74 -17.52 -17.67
CA GLU A 116 44.88 -18.44 -17.74
C GLU A 116 44.45 -19.88 -18.04
N ALA A 117 43.35 -20.35 -17.44
CA ALA A 117 42.80 -21.68 -17.73
C ALA A 117 42.29 -21.78 -19.18
N SER A 118 41.59 -20.76 -19.67
CA SER A 118 41.11 -20.68 -21.06
C SER A 118 42.28 -20.64 -22.05
N LEU A 119 43.31 -19.86 -21.76
CA LEU A 119 44.52 -19.76 -22.57
C LEU A 119 45.22 -21.12 -22.67
N ARG A 120 45.43 -21.81 -21.54
CA ARG A 120 46.03 -23.17 -21.54
C ARG A 120 45.21 -24.17 -22.35
N LYS A 121 43.88 -24.10 -22.26
CA LYS A 121 42.99 -24.95 -23.07
C LYS A 121 43.16 -24.66 -24.56
N LYS A 122 43.22 -23.38 -24.94
CA LYS A 122 43.43 -22.96 -26.34
C LYS A 122 44.81 -23.35 -26.86
N GLU A 123 45.86 -23.20 -26.06
CA GLU A 123 47.21 -23.68 -26.41
C GLU A 123 47.23 -25.19 -26.61
N GLY A 124 46.50 -25.95 -25.78
CA GLY A 124 46.31 -27.40 -25.96
C GLY A 124 45.59 -27.74 -27.26
N GLU A 125 44.49 -27.06 -27.57
CA GLU A 125 43.76 -27.21 -28.84
C GLU A 125 44.64 -26.88 -30.04
N VAL A 126 45.42 -25.80 -29.98
CA VAL A 126 46.38 -25.40 -31.03
C VAL A 126 47.47 -26.45 -31.22
N ARG A 127 48.03 -27.02 -30.14
CA ARG A 127 49.01 -28.12 -30.26
C ARG A 127 48.41 -29.34 -30.93
N ILE A 128 47.21 -29.76 -30.52
CA ILE A 128 46.51 -30.90 -31.12
C ILE A 128 46.24 -30.65 -32.61
N LEU A 129 45.75 -29.48 -32.98
CA LEU A 129 45.51 -29.12 -34.38
C LEU A 129 46.80 -29.04 -35.18
N SER A 130 47.88 -28.51 -34.59
CA SER A 130 49.19 -28.44 -35.23
C SER A 130 49.79 -29.83 -35.44
N GLU A 131 49.64 -30.74 -34.49
CA GLU A 131 50.03 -32.14 -34.65
C GLU A 131 49.19 -32.85 -35.70
N LYS A 132 47.88 -32.63 -35.73
CA LYS A 132 47.00 -33.18 -36.78
C LYS A 132 47.41 -32.66 -38.16
N LEU A 133 47.72 -31.37 -38.27
CA LEU A 133 48.19 -30.76 -39.51
C LEU A 133 49.54 -31.34 -39.93
N LYS A 134 50.52 -31.45 -39.02
CA LYS A 134 51.80 -32.12 -39.29
C LYS A 134 51.61 -33.55 -39.76
N ARG A 135 50.83 -34.36 -39.04
CA ARG A 135 50.50 -35.74 -39.46
C ARG A 135 49.81 -35.78 -40.83
N SER A 136 48.94 -34.81 -41.12
CA SER A 136 48.29 -34.72 -42.43
C SER A 136 49.28 -34.37 -43.54
N ILE A 137 50.21 -33.44 -43.30
CA ILE A 137 51.28 -33.02 -44.23
C ILE A 137 52.26 -34.17 -44.45
N ASP A 138 52.68 -34.86 -43.39
CA ASP A 138 53.57 -36.03 -43.45
C ASP A 138 52.89 -37.25 -44.09
N ALA A 139 51.55 -37.29 -44.14
CA ALA A 139 50.79 -38.29 -44.87
C ALA A 139 50.62 -37.93 -46.37
N VAL A 140 50.85 -36.67 -46.78
CA VAL A 140 50.75 -36.22 -48.19
C VAL A 140 51.71 -36.97 -49.15
N PRO A 141 52.96 -37.33 -48.79
CA PRO A 141 53.83 -38.11 -49.69
C PRO A 141 53.27 -39.51 -49.99
N SER A 142 52.42 -40.07 -49.12
CA SER A 142 51.77 -41.38 -49.32
C SER A 142 50.45 -41.32 -50.10
N MET A 143 49.90 -40.12 -50.31
CA MET A 143 48.70 -39.90 -51.12
C MET A 143 49.05 -39.13 -52.39
N LYS A 144 49.80 -39.77 -53.29
CA LYS A 144 49.73 -39.45 -54.72
C LYS A 144 48.40 -39.93 -55.30
N THR A 145 47.29 -39.48 -54.72
CA THR A 145 45.99 -39.51 -55.36
C THR A 145 45.83 -38.19 -56.07
N GLU A 146 45.61 -38.26 -57.37
CA GLU A 146 45.38 -37.14 -58.27
C GLU A 146 44.55 -36.03 -57.62
N HIS A 147 45.02 -34.79 -57.76
CA HIS A 147 44.31 -33.61 -57.26
C HIS A 147 42.85 -33.66 -57.77
N PRO A 148 41.82 -33.48 -56.92
CA PRO A 148 40.43 -33.48 -57.35
C PRO A 148 40.25 -32.55 -58.54
N SER A 149 39.65 -33.03 -59.63
CA SER A 149 39.38 -32.16 -60.78
C SER A 149 38.51 -30.97 -60.33
N TRP A 150 38.69 -29.82 -60.97
CA TRP A 150 37.88 -28.62 -60.69
C TRP A 150 36.37 -28.90 -60.72
N GLU A 151 35.94 -29.83 -61.57
CA GLU A 151 34.55 -30.29 -61.65
C GLU A 151 34.09 -30.99 -60.36
N MET A 152 34.93 -31.82 -59.75
CA MET A 152 34.61 -32.49 -58.48
C MET A 152 34.55 -31.47 -57.34
N LEU A 153 35.49 -30.53 -57.26
CA LEU A 153 35.47 -29.44 -56.28
C LEU A 153 34.20 -28.58 -56.42
N TYR A 154 33.83 -28.24 -57.66
CA TYR A 154 32.60 -27.49 -57.95
C TYR A 154 31.34 -28.26 -57.54
N LYS A 155 31.24 -29.56 -57.88
CA LYS A 155 30.10 -30.39 -57.50
C LYS A 155 29.97 -30.52 -55.98
N THR A 156 31.08 -30.75 -55.27
CA THR A 156 31.08 -30.82 -53.80
C THR A 156 30.70 -29.48 -53.17
N LEU A 157 31.22 -28.37 -53.68
CA LEU A 157 30.86 -27.04 -53.18
C LEU A 157 29.37 -26.73 -53.42
N LYS A 158 28.88 -27.02 -54.63
CA LYS A 158 27.47 -26.84 -55.01
C LYS A 158 26.56 -27.65 -54.10
N LYS A 159 26.83 -28.96 -53.95
CA LYS A 159 26.07 -29.84 -53.05
C LYS A 159 26.07 -29.32 -51.61
N ARG A 160 27.24 -28.94 -51.09
CA ARG A 160 27.35 -28.37 -49.74
C ARG A 160 26.58 -27.05 -49.59
N SER A 161 26.55 -26.21 -50.62
CA SER A 161 25.77 -24.97 -50.59
C SER A 161 24.27 -25.23 -50.65
N GLU A 162 23.82 -26.21 -51.43
CA GLU A 162 22.42 -26.63 -51.51
C GLU A 162 21.95 -27.26 -50.18
N GLU A 163 22.75 -28.14 -49.57
CA GLU A 163 22.49 -28.71 -48.25
C GLU A 163 22.38 -27.61 -47.19
N LYS A 164 23.33 -26.67 -47.12
CA LYS A 164 23.26 -25.54 -46.19
C LYS A 164 22.04 -24.64 -46.42
N LEU A 165 21.67 -24.39 -47.69
CA LEU A 165 20.47 -23.63 -48.00
C LEU A 165 19.22 -24.36 -47.49
N SER A 166 19.15 -25.68 -47.70
CA SER A 166 18.02 -26.49 -47.22
C SER A 166 17.93 -26.51 -45.69
N GLU A 167 19.06 -26.62 -44.97
CA GLU A 167 19.12 -26.53 -43.51
C GLU A 167 18.64 -25.17 -43.00
N ILE A 168 19.09 -24.07 -43.64
CA ILE A 168 18.66 -22.71 -43.27
C ILE A 168 17.17 -22.52 -43.54
N THR A 169 16.66 -23.00 -44.68
CA THR A 169 15.23 -22.93 -45.01
C THR A 169 14.37 -23.71 -44.01
N GLN A 170 14.81 -24.91 -43.61
CA GLN A 170 14.12 -25.70 -42.60
C GLN A 170 14.15 -25.01 -41.22
N ALA A 171 15.32 -24.51 -40.79
CA ALA A 171 15.42 -23.78 -39.54
C ALA A 171 14.53 -22.52 -39.54
N LEU A 172 14.43 -21.83 -40.68
CA LEU A 172 13.56 -20.67 -40.85
C LEU A 172 12.08 -21.04 -40.77
N SER A 173 11.66 -22.15 -41.38
CA SER A 173 10.26 -22.59 -41.32
C SER A 173 9.87 -23.03 -39.91
N GLU A 174 10.74 -23.74 -39.20
CA GLU A 174 10.55 -24.12 -37.78
C GLU A 174 10.43 -22.86 -36.91
N LYS A 175 11.31 -21.87 -37.08
CA LYS A 175 11.23 -20.61 -36.33
C LYS A 175 9.99 -19.79 -36.67
N THR A 176 9.52 -19.84 -37.92
CA THR A 176 8.29 -19.16 -38.32
C THR A 176 7.08 -19.85 -37.69
N ALA A 177 7.05 -21.18 -37.64
CA ALA A 177 6.00 -21.94 -36.97
C ALA A 177 5.97 -21.67 -35.46
N ASP A 178 7.14 -21.68 -34.80
CA ASP A 178 7.27 -21.31 -33.37
C ASP A 178 6.76 -19.89 -33.11
N MET A 179 7.12 -18.93 -33.97
CA MET A 179 6.66 -17.54 -33.84
C MET A 179 5.14 -17.43 -33.99
N ILE A 180 4.51 -18.18 -34.90
CA ILE A 180 3.05 -18.19 -35.06
C ILE A 180 2.40 -18.77 -33.79
N ARG A 181 2.87 -19.92 -33.31
CA ARG A 181 2.35 -20.54 -32.09
C ARG A 181 2.46 -19.60 -30.89
N LEU A 182 3.60 -18.92 -30.72
CA LEU A 182 3.79 -17.97 -29.62
C LEU A 182 2.84 -16.78 -29.74
N LYS A 183 2.57 -16.29 -30.96
CA LYS A 183 1.59 -15.21 -31.19
C LYS A 183 0.17 -15.64 -30.85
N GLU A 184 -0.20 -16.87 -31.19
CA GLU A 184 -1.51 -17.46 -30.85
C GLU A 184 -1.65 -17.63 -29.33
N GLU A 185 -0.63 -18.15 -28.64
CA GLU A 185 -0.60 -18.26 -27.18
C GLU A 185 -0.73 -16.89 -26.51
N MET A 186 0.00 -15.87 -27.00
CA MET A 186 -0.10 -14.51 -26.49
C MET A 186 -1.48 -13.89 -26.73
N HIS A 187 -2.12 -14.17 -27.87
CA HIS A 187 -3.48 -13.73 -28.16
C HIS A 187 -4.49 -14.38 -27.21
N ALA A 188 -4.41 -15.69 -27.04
CA ALA A 188 -5.28 -16.44 -26.13
C ALA A 188 -5.14 -15.96 -24.68
N LEU A 189 -3.91 -15.70 -24.22
CA LEU A 189 -3.66 -15.15 -22.89
C LEU A 189 -4.27 -13.75 -22.73
N ARG A 190 -4.20 -12.91 -23.78
CA ARG A 190 -4.82 -11.58 -23.76
C ARG A 190 -6.34 -11.67 -23.69
N GLU A 191 -6.96 -12.53 -24.47
CA GLU A 191 -8.42 -12.74 -24.44
C GLU A 191 -8.89 -13.28 -23.08
N ALA A 192 -8.14 -14.22 -22.50
CA ALA A 192 -8.43 -14.74 -21.17
C ALA A 192 -8.33 -13.64 -20.10
N ALA A 193 -7.31 -12.77 -20.17
CA ALA A 193 -7.15 -11.65 -19.26
C ALA A 193 -8.28 -10.61 -19.41
N ASP A 194 -8.65 -10.28 -20.64
CA ASP A 194 -9.76 -9.34 -20.92
C ASP A 194 -11.10 -9.91 -20.43
N HIS A 195 -11.33 -11.22 -20.60
CA HIS A 195 -12.52 -11.89 -20.09
C HIS A 195 -12.55 -11.91 -18.55
N ALA A 196 -11.44 -12.26 -17.90
CA ALA A 196 -11.33 -12.24 -16.44
C ALA A 196 -11.56 -10.82 -15.88
N LYS A 197 -11.00 -9.80 -16.54
CA LYS A 197 -11.22 -8.40 -16.19
C LYS A 197 -12.71 -8.03 -16.26
N LYS A 198 -13.39 -8.35 -17.35
CA LYS A 198 -14.83 -8.09 -17.52
C LYS A 198 -15.68 -8.79 -16.45
N GLN A 199 -15.34 -10.03 -16.09
CA GLN A 199 -16.03 -10.75 -15.02
C GLN A 199 -15.86 -10.05 -13.67
N VAL A 200 -14.64 -9.63 -13.33
CA VAL A 200 -14.37 -8.88 -12.09
C VAL A 200 -15.12 -7.56 -12.08
N GLU A 201 -15.09 -6.80 -13.18
CA GLU A 201 -15.84 -5.54 -13.31
C GLU A 201 -17.35 -5.75 -13.13
N SER A 202 -17.94 -6.80 -13.72
CA SER A 202 -19.35 -7.11 -13.54
C SER A 202 -19.70 -7.53 -12.10
N ALA A 203 -18.82 -8.29 -11.44
CA ALA A 203 -19.04 -8.73 -10.07
C ALA A 203 -18.95 -7.55 -9.10
N LEU A 204 -18.00 -6.62 -9.33
CA LEU A 204 -17.89 -5.39 -8.57
C LEU A 204 -19.09 -4.47 -8.79
N ALA A 205 -19.59 -4.35 -10.02
CA ALA A 205 -20.79 -3.57 -10.31
C ALA A 205 -22.03 -4.14 -9.59
N ALA A 206 -22.23 -5.46 -9.64
CA ALA A 206 -23.32 -6.12 -8.92
C ALA A 206 -23.19 -5.97 -7.40
N GLN A 207 -21.96 -6.01 -6.86
CA GLN A 207 -21.72 -5.78 -5.44
C GLN A 207 -22.00 -4.32 -5.03
N ALA A 208 -21.67 -3.36 -5.88
CA ALA A 208 -21.97 -1.95 -5.64
C ALA A 208 -23.48 -1.69 -5.65
N GLU A 209 -24.21 -2.24 -6.61
CA GLU A 209 -25.68 -2.15 -6.68
C GLU A 209 -26.34 -2.76 -5.43
N ALA A 210 -25.91 -3.96 -5.02
CA ALA A 210 -26.42 -4.58 -3.79
C ALA A 210 -26.07 -3.76 -2.53
N ALA A 211 -24.93 -3.07 -2.50
CA ALA A 211 -24.57 -2.20 -1.39
C ALA A 211 -25.43 -0.93 -1.35
N ASP A 212 -25.73 -0.35 -2.52
CA ASP A 212 -26.61 0.80 -2.65
C ASP A 212 -28.05 0.47 -2.21
N ASP A 213 -28.58 -0.69 -2.63
CA ASP A 213 -29.90 -1.17 -2.20
C ASP A 213 -29.97 -1.31 -0.66
N ASN A 214 -28.94 -1.89 -0.04
CA ASN A 214 -28.86 -2.01 1.41
C ASN A 214 -28.79 -0.64 2.11
N ILE A 215 -28.11 0.35 1.52
CA ILE A 215 -28.04 1.70 2.07
C ILE A 215 -29.41 2.37 1.99
N GLU A 216 -30.14 2.22 0.89
CA GLU A 216 -31.49 2.75 0.75
C GLU A 216 -32.46 2.11 1.75
N GLU A 217 -32.40 0.78 1.91
CA GLU A 217 -33.20 0.09 2.92
C GLU A 217 -32.89 0.57 4.33
N LEU A 218 -31.61 0.67 4.70
CA LEU A 218 -31.21 1.16 6.02
C LEU A 218 -31.64 2.60 6.27
N LYS A 219 -31.57 3.49 5.25
CA LYS A 219 -32.10 4.85 5.36
C LYS A 219 -33.60 4.85 5.61
N SER A 220 -34.36 4.04 4.88
CA SER A 220 -35.81 3.90 5.08
C SER A 220 -36.13 3.42 6.50
N GLN A 221 -35.40 2.42 7.01
CA GLN A 221 -35.58 1.93 8.39
C GLN A 221 -35.24 2.99 9.45
N VAL A 222 -34.22 3.83 9.20
CA VAL A 222 -33.86 4.93 10.10
C VAL A 222 -34.96 5.99 10.10
N GLU A 223 -35.47 6.39 8.94
CA GLU A 223 -36.56 7.35 8.81
C GLU A 223 -37.83 6.87 9.53
N GLU A 224 -38.20 5.58 9.36
CA GLU A 224 -39.34 4.98 10.06
C GLU A 224 -39.15 5.03 11.58
N LYS A 225 -37.97 4.62 12.08
CA LYS A 225 -37.67 4.63 13.52
C LYS A 225 -37.63 6.04 14.10
N ASP A 226 -37.12 7.01 13.36
CA ASP A 226 -37.11 8.41 13.78
C ASP A 226 -38.53 8.96 13.88
N MET A 227 -39.41 8.63 12.92
CA MET A 227 -40.82 8.99 12.98
C MET A 227 -41.51 8.36 14.20
N LEU A 228 -41.31 7.07 14.44
CA LEU A 228 -41.85 6.38 15.62
C LEU A 228 -41.35 7.02 16.93
N SER A 229 -40.06 7.35 17.00
CA SER A 229 -39.45 8.00 18.17
C SER A 229 -40.08 9.37 18.45
N ARG A 230 -40.31 10.19 17.41
CA ARG A 230 -41.01 11.48 17.53
C ARG A 230 -42.44 11.31 18.01
N THR A 231 -43.20 10.41 17.40
CA THR A 231 -44.59 10.13 17.81
C THR A 231 -44.67 9.63 19.26
N LEU A 232 -43.77 8.74 19.69
CA LEU A 232 -43.72 8.29 21.07
C LEU A 232 -43.34 9.42 22.03
N SER A 233 -42.41 10.30 21.64
CA SER A 233 -42.03 11.47 22.44
C SER A 233 -43.17 12.48 22.60
N GLU A 234 -43.95 12.72 21.53
CA GLU A 234 -45.16 13.55 21.56
C GLU A 234 -46.23 12.93 22.46
N ASN A 235 -46.44 11.61 22.36
CA ASN A 235 -47.38 10.88 23.22
C ASN A 235 -46.99 10.95 24.70
N ILE A 236 -45.70 10.76 25.02
CA ILE A 236 -45.20 10.89 26.39
C ILE A 236 -45.40 12.33 26.89
N SER A 237 -45.06 13.34 26.08
CA SER A 237 -45.24 14.74 26.46
C SER A 237 -46.70 15.10 26.71
N SER A 238 -47.62 14.59 25.88
CA SER A 238 -49.07 14.74 26.05
C SER A 238 -49.57 14.07 27.33
N LEU A 239 -49.11 12.87 27.64
CA LEU A 239 -49.46 12.16 28.88
C LEU A 239 -48.93 12.87 30.12
N LEU A 240 -47.70 13.39 30.07
CA LEU A 240 -47.12 14.19 31.16
C LEU A 240 -47.95 15.45 31.41
N GLY A 241 -48.31 16.20 30.36
CA GLY A 241 -49.16 17.39 30.48
C GLY A 241 -50.54 17.09 31.09
N LYS A 242 -51.20 16.00 30.64
CA LYS A 242 -52.48 15.57 31.23
C LYS A 242 -52.35 15.13 32.69
N ASN A 243 -51.24 14.50 33.06
CA ASN A 243 -50.97 14.09 34.43
C ASN A 243 -50.75 15.31 35.34
N GLU A 244 -50.01 16.31 34.87
CA GLU A 244 -49.82 17.58 35.57
C GLU A 244 -51.16 18.32 35.77
N GLU A 245 -52.01 18.38 34.73
CA GLU A 245 -53.35 18.96 34.81
C GLU A 245 -54.22 18.22 35.84
N LEU A 246 -54.22 16.87 35.82
CA LEU A 246 -54.94 16.06 36.81
C LEU A 246 -54.45 16.34 38.24
N GLN A 247 -53.14 16.46 38.44
CA GLN A 247 -52.57 16.79 39.75
C GLN A 247 -53.00 18.17 40.22
N HIS A 248 -53.05 19.17 39.33
CA HIS A 248 -53.56 20.49 39.65
C HIS A 248 -55.03 20.45 40.07
N ILE A 249 -55.89 19.76 39.31
CA ILE A 249 -57.31 19.59 39.64
C ILE A 249 -57.46 18.93 41.01
N MET A 250 -56.74 17.84 41.28
CA MET A 250 -56.82 17.15 42.58
C MET A 250 -56.38 18.04 43.76
N LEU A 251 -55.37 18.90 43.55
CA LEU A 251 -54.91 19.83 44.58
C LEU A 251 -55.92 20.96 44.82
N ASP A 252 -56.53 21.50 43.78
CA ASP A 252 -57.53 22.55 43.88
C ASP A 252 -58.82 22.02 44.50
N GLU A 253 -59.31 20.84 44.08
CA GLU A 253 -60.45 20.16 44.73
C GLU A 253 -60.18 19.95 46.22
N ARG A 254 -58.99 19.48 46.58
CA ARG A 254 -58.62 19.31 47.99
C ARG A 254 -58.66 20.62 48.76
N ARG A 255 -58.16 21.73 48.19
CA ARG A 255 -58.21 23.06 48.82
C ARG A 255 -59.65 23.53 49.00
N ASP A 256 -60.50 23.32 48.01
CA ASP A 256 -61.92 23.66 48.08
C ASP A 256 -62.63 22.86 49.18
N TYR A 257 -62.37 21.55 49.27
CA TYR A 257 -62.87 20.70 50.36
C TYR A 257 -62.37 21.17 51.74
N GLU A 258 -61.08 21.49 51.88
CA GLU A 258 -60.51 22.01 53.13
C GLU A 258 -61.15 23.36 53.53
N ALA A 259 -61.39 24.25 52.56
CA ALA A 259 -62.07 25.53 52.78
C ALA A 259 -63.54 25.37 53.18
N GLN A 260 -64.29 24.49 52.49
CA GLN A 260 -65.66 24.16 52.87
C GLN A 260 -65.73 23.59 54.29
N ASN A 261 -64.85 22.65 54.61
CA ASN A 261 -64.82 22.03 55.94
C ASN A 261 -64.51 23.06 57.03
N LYS A 262 -63.56 23.97 56.76
CA LYS A 262 -63.27 25.10 57.66
C LYS A 262 -64.49 26.01 57.87
N ASN A 263 -65.19 26.38 56.80
CA ASN A 263 -66.41 27.19 56.88
C ASN A 263 -67.50 26.50 57.71
N TYR A 264 -67.73 25.19 57.51
CA TYR A 264 -68.66 24.41 58.31
C TYR A 264 -68.27 24.40 59.79
N CYS A 265 -66.99 24.22 60.12
CA CYS A 265 -66.52 24.29 61.50
C CYS A 265 -66.73 25.69 62.13
N GLU A 266 -66.47 26.76 61.39
CA GLU A 266 -66.70 28.13 61.85
C GLU A 266 -68.19 28.41 62.08
N GLU A 267 -69.06 27.92 61.20
CA GLU A 267 -70.52 28.08 61.32
C GLU A 267 -71.10 27.28 62.49
N ILE A 268 -70.68 26.01 62.66
CA ILE A 268 -71.02 25.22 63.84
C ILE A 268 -70.56 25.94 65.11
N GLY A 269 -69.35 26.50 65.12
CA GLY A 269 -68.81 27.29 66.23
C GLY A 269 -69.67 28.52 66.56
N ARG A 270 -70.10 29.26 65.53
CA ARG A 270 -70.99 30.44 65.66
C ARG A 270 -72.35 30.04 66.25
N LEU A 271 -72.99 29.01 65.70
CA LEU A 271 -74.28 28.50 66.17
C LEU A 271 -74.21 28.02 67.64
N HIS A 272 -73.13 27.35 68.03
CA HIS A 272 -72.90 26.95 69.42
C HIS A 272 -72.77 28.15 70.37
N ALA A 273 -72.14 29.24 69.93
CA ALA A 273 -72.01 30.46 70.72
C ALA A 273 -73.37 31.15 70.93
N GLU A 274 -74.21 31.20 69.88
CA GLU A 274 -75.57 31.75 69.94
C GLU A 274 -76.48 30.94 70.88
N LEU A 275 -76.37 29.62 70.89
CA LEU A 275 -77.14 28.72 71.77
C LEU A 275 -76.82 28.87 73.26
N LYS A 276 -75.59 29.27 73.63
CA LYS A 276 -75.17 29.48 75.03
C LYS A 276 -75.66 30.81 75.62
N TRP A 277 -76.24 31.70 74.81
CA TRP A 277 -76.68 33.03 75.23
C TRP A 277 -78.16 33.10 75.69
N ARG A 278 -78.80 31.94 75.86
CA ARG A 278 -80.07 31.76 76.57
C ARG A 278 -79.87 30.92 77.82
#